data_AF-A0A1G5Z580-F1
#
_entry.id   AF-A0A1G5Z580-F1
#
_cell.length_a   1.000
_cell.length_b   1.000
_cell.length_c   1.000
_cell.angle_alpha   90.00
_cell.angle_beta   90.00
_cell.angle_gamma   90.00
#
_symmetry.space_group_name_H-M   'P 1'
#
loop_
_entity.id
_entity.type
_entity.pdbx_description
1 polymer ?
#
loop_
_entity_poly.entity_id
_entity_poly.type
_entity_poly.pdbx_seq_one_letter_code
_entity_poly.pdbx_strand_id
1 'polypeptide(L)'
;MIEQAEAKTIGYTPFHYCSDRPLFRVNGGVPLNEALQQASDLLHLAYRLAEDATFERKTDRHAWAAHYLMEMSKAVIDDVVKVMTVRPEGSKHSNS
;
A
#
# COMPACT_ATOMS: atom_id res chain seq x y z
N MET A 1 30.50 -9.89 2.70
CA MET A 1 29.45 -8.89 2.40
C MET A 1 28.16 -9.49 2.92
N ILE A 2 27.66 -9.01 4.06
CA ILE A 2 26.44 -9.56 4.66
C ILE A 2 25.29 -8.97 3.85
N GLU A 3 24.62 -9.82 3.08
CA GLU A 3 23.41 -9.47 2.35
C GLU A 3 22.34 -9.22 3.41
N GLN A 4 22.18 -7.95 3.78
CA GLN A 4 21.14 -7.52 4.70
C GLN A 4 19.83 -7.73 3.96
N ALA A 5 19.06 -8.76 4.35
CA ALA A 5 17.82 -9.12 3.67
C ALA A 5 16.92 -7.88 3.61
N GLU A 6 16.79 -7.31 2.41
CA GLU A 6 15.96 -6.14 2.18
C GLU A 6 14.51 -6.54 2.48
N ALA A 7 13.88 -5.81 3.40
CA ALA A 7 12.49 -6.05 3.73
C ALA A 7 11.64 -5.81 2.46
N LYS A 8 10.67 -6.69 2.26
CA LYS A 8 9.80 -6.68 1.07
C LYS A 8 8.34 -6.72 1.51
N THR A 9 7.47 -6.20 0.65
CA THR A 9 6.01 -6.33 0.79
C THR A 9 5.62 -7.79 1.00
N ILE A 10 4.61 -8.03 1.83
CA ILE A 10 4.10 -9.37 2.15
C ILE A 10 2.98 -9.78 1.19
N GLY A 11 2.28 -8.81 0.60
CA GLY A 11 1.27 -9.02 -0.42
C GLY A 11 -0.08 -9.54 0.10
N TYR A 12 -0.42 -9.22 1.34
CA TYR A 12 -1.66 -9.67 2.00
C TYR A 12 -2.63 -8.53 2.29
N THR A 13 -2.36 -7.32 1.82
CA THR A 13 -3.33 -6.22 1.92
C THR A 13 -4.23 -6.16 0.69
N PRO A 14 -5.51 -6.57 0.81
CA PRO A 14 -6.52 -6.34 -0.23
C PRO A 14 -6.97 -4.88 -0.27
N PHE A 15 -7.43 -4.45 -1.44
CA PHE A 15 -8.14 -3.20 -1.64
C PHE A 15 -9.15 -3.35 -2.78
N HIS A 16 -10.14 -2.46 -2.82
CA HIS A 16 -11.24 -2.48 -3.78
C HIS A 16 -12.06 -3.77 -3.77
N TYR A 17 -13.31 -3.69 -3.29
CA TYR A 17 -14.17 -4.86 -3.08
C TYR A 17 -15.34 -4.87 -4.06
N CYS A 18 -15.62 -6.04 -4.65
CA CYS A 18 -16.80 -6.28 -5.46
C CYS A 18 -17.66 -7.33 -4.74
N SER A 19 -18.83 -6.91 -4.26
CA SER A 19 -19.73 -7.78 -3.47
C SER A 19 -18.99 -8.49 -2.33
N ASP A 20 -18.27 -7.72 -1.50
CA ASP A 20 -17.45 -8.16 -0.37
C ASP A 20 -16.27 -9.07 -0.72
N ARG A 21 -15.99 -9.29 -2.00
CA ARG A 21 -14.81 -10.03 -2.47
C ARG A 21 -13.70 -9.06 -2.84
N PRO A 22 -12.48 -9.20 -2.30
CA PRO A 22 -11.37 -8.33 -2.68
C PRO A 22 -10.99 -8.60 -4.14
N LEU A 23 -11.01 -7.55 -4.96
CA LEU A 23 -10.62 -7.65 -6.37
C LEU A 23 -9.12 -7.50 -6.56
N PHE A 24 -8.50 -6.60 -5.80
CA PHE A 24 -7.08 -6.30 -5.89
C PHE A 24 -6.39 -6.47 -4.54
N ARG A 25 -5.07 -6.64 -4.60
CA ARG A 25 -4.18 -6.68 -3.44
C ARG A 25 -2.80 -6.17 -3.80
N VAL A 26 -2.04 -5.77 -2.79
CA VAL A 26 -0.60 -5.53 -2.96
C VAL A 26 0.09 -6.85 -3.33
N ASN A 27 1.07 -6.79 -4.22
CA ASN A 27 1.90 -7.94 -4.54
C ASN A 27 3.08 -8.02 -3.56
N GLY A 28 3.40 -9.23 -3.12
CA GLY A 28 4.55 -9.49 -2.26
C GLY A 28 5.87 -9.47 -3.04
N GLY A 29 6.97 -9.25 -2.34
CA GLY A 29 8.33 -9.34 -2.91
C GLY A 29 8.88 -8.02 -3.47
N VAL A 30 8.16 -6.90 -3.34
CA VAL A 30 8.65 -5.57 -3.74
C VAL A 30 9.43 -4.97 -2.57
N PRO A 31 10.65 -4.43 -2.77
CA PRO A 31 11.39 -3.71 -1.74
C PRO A 31 10.57 -2.61 -1.06
N LEU A 32 10.65 -2.49 0.28
CA LEU A 32 9.79 -1.54 1.00
C LEU A 32 10.03 -0.08 0.60
N ASN A 33 11.28 0.30 0.30
CA ASN A 33 11.64 1.63 -0.18
C ASN A 33 10.95 1.95 -1.52
N GLU A 34 10.98 1.03 -2.48
CA GLU A 34 10.32 1.18 -3.78
C GLU A 34 8.80 1.24 -3.60
N ALA A 35 8.25 0.36 -2.77
CA ALA A 35 6.81 0.34 -2.47
C ALA A 35 6.34 1.66 -1.84
N LEU A 36 7.07 2.19 -0.85
CA LEU A 36 6.74 3.45 -0.20
C LEU A 36 6.91 4.66 -1.14
N GLN A 37 7.94 4.66 -2.00
CA GLN A 37 8.09 5.70 -3.02
C GLN A 37 6.88 5.71 -3.97
N GLN A 38 6.47 4.54 -4.47
CA GLN A 38 5.30 4.43 -5.33
C GLN A 38 4.02 4.88 -4.61
N ALA A 39 3.84 4.53 -3.34
CA ALA A 39 2.71 4.99 -2.54
C ALA A 39 2.69 6.53 -2.39
N SER A 40 3.85 7.16 -2.23
CA SER A 40 3.97 8.62 -2.19
C SER A 40 3.57 9.26 -3.53
N ASP A 41 4.01 8.69 -4.65
CA ASP A 41 3.69 9.22 -5.98
C ASP A 41 2.19 9.11 -6.28
N LEU A 42 1.58 7.97 -5.94
CA LEU A 42 0.13 7.76 -6.06
C LEU A 42 -0.66 8.76 -5.18
N LEU A 43 -0.22 8.99 -3.94
CA LEU A 43 -0.86 9.93 -3.04
C LEU A 43 -0.74 11.37 -3.53
N HIS A 44 0.41 11.75 -4.09
CA HIS A 44 0.62 13.05 -4.70
C HIS A 44 -0.35 13.28 -5.86
N LEU A 45 -0.48 12.31 -6.77
CA LEU A 45 -1.43 12.39 -7.88
C LEU A 45 -2.88 12.45 -7.40
N ALA A 46 -3.23 11.66 -6.39
CA ALA A 46 -4.57 11.67 -5.81
C ALA A 46 -4.92 13.04 -5.20
N TYR A 47 -3.97 13.67 -4.52
CA TYR A 47 -4.14 15.01 -3.96
C TYR A 47 -4.41 16.05 -5.07
N ARG A 48 -3.63 16.02 -6.15
CA ARG A 48 -3.81 16.94 -7.29
C ARG A 48 -5.17 16.76 -7.98
N LEU A 49 -5.59 15.51 -8.18
CA LEU A 49 -6.90 15.22 -8.76
C LEU A 49 -8.06 15.63 -7.84
N ALA A 50 -7.91 15.46 -6.53
CA ALA A 50 -8.90 15.93 -5.56
C ALA A 50 -8.97 17.46 -5.54
N GLU A 51 -7.82 18.14 -5.57
CA GLU A 51 -7.72 19.60 -5.71
C GLU A 51 -8.46 20.08 -6.97
N ASP A 52 -8.16 19.51 -8.14
CA ASP A 52 -8.80 19.85 -9.41
C ASP A 52 -10.33 19.61 -9.35
N ALA A 53 -10.78 18.52 -8.72
CA ALA A 53 -12.21 18.22 -8.53
C ALA A 53 -12.92 19.25 -7.64
N THR A 54 -12.22 19.89 -6.70
CA THR A 54 -12.82 20.93 -5.84
C THR A 54 -13.01 22.26 -6.57
N PHE A 55 -12.12 22.60 -7.50
CA PHE A 55 -12.19 23.84 -8.26
C PHE A 55 -13.09 23.73 -9.51
N GLU A 56 -13.12 22.56 -10.16
CA GLU A 56 -13.93 22.32 -11.34
C GLU A 56 -15.22 21.56 -11.00
N ARG A 57 -16.34 22.28 -10.87
CA ARG A 57 -17.69 21.74 -10.55
C ARG A 57 -18.28 20.74 -11.57
N LYS A 58 -17.51 20.24 -12.53
CA LYS A 58 -17.97 19.36 -13.63
C LYS A 58 -17.16 18.08 -13.81
N THR A 59 -16.16 17.80 -12.98
CA THR A 59 -15.26 16.65 -13.21
C THR A 59 -15.33 15.62 -12.09
N ASP A 60 -16.49 14.97 -11.93
CA ASP A 60 -16.67 13.78 -11.07
C ASP A 60 -15.58 12.72 -11.35
N ARG A 61 -15.09 12.64 -12.60
CA ARG A 61 -13.98 11.78 -13.01
C ARG A 61 -12.71 11.96 -12.18
N HIS A 62 -12.36 13.19 -11.78
CA HIS A 62 -11.13 13.45 -11.01
C HIS A 62 -11.32 13.01 -9.55
N ALA A 63 -12.52 13.18 -9.00
CA ALA A 63 -12.86 12.68 -7.66
C ALA A 63 -12.80 11.14 -7.61
N TRP A 64 -13.34 10.44 -8.62
CA TRP A 64 -13.25 8.98 -8.72
C TRP A 64 -11.81 8.50 -8.90
N ALA A 65 -11.03 9.15 -9.77
CA ALA A 65 -9.62 8.81 -9.96
C ALA A 65 -8.80 9.02 -8.66
N ALA A 66 -8.99 10.16 -7.98
CA ALA A 66 -8.36 10.44 -6.70
C ALA A 66 -8.71 9.37 -5.65
N HIS A 67 -9.98 8.99 -5.56
CA HIS A 67 -10.45 7.96 -4.66
C HIS A 67 -9.72 6.62 -4.87
N TYR A 68 -9.66 6.11 -6.11
CA TYR A 68 -8.98 4.85 -6.39
C TYR A 68 -7.48 4.90 -6.11
N LEU A 69 -6.81 6.02 -6.43
CA LEU A 69 -5.39 6.20 -6.14
C LEU A 69 -5.11 6.25 -4.63
N MET A 70 -6.01 6.85 -3.83
CA MET A 70 -5.93 6.81 -2.37
C MET A 70 -6.10 5.40 -1.83
N GLU A 71 -7.06 4.62 -2.34
CA GLU A 71 -7.24 3.22 -1.95
C GLU A 71 -5.98 2.39 -2.23
N MET A 72 -5.38 2.54 -3.42
CA MET A 72 -4.13 1.87 -3.80
C MET A 72 -2.97 2.27 -2.88
N SER A 73 -2.78 3.57 -2.65
CA SER A 73 -1.71 4.08 -1.79
C SER A 73 -1.83 3.56 -0.36
N LYS A 74 -3.05 3.59 0.20
CA LYS A 74 -3.35 3.05 1.52
C LYS A 74 -3.02 1.56 1.61
N ALA A 75 -3.38 0.78 0.59
CA ALA A 75 -3.12 -0.65 0.57
C ALA A 75 -1.62 -0.95 0.66
N VAL A 76 -0.79 -0.20 -0.07
CA VAL A 76 0.67 -0.34 -0.03
C VAL A 76 1.21 0.00 1.36
N ILE A 77 0.79 1.12 1.95
CA ILE A 77 1.22 1.52 3.30
C ILE A 77 0.82 0.46 4.33
N ASP A 78 -0.42 -0.02 4.30
CA ASP A 78 -0.91 -1.05 5.21
C ASP A 78 -0.13 -2.37 5.07
N ASP A 79 0.27 -2.76 3.85
CA ASP A 79 1.12 -3.95 3.62
C ASP A 79 2.53 -3.76 4.19
N VAL A 80 3.13 -2.57 4.01
CA VAL A 80 4.42 -2.20 4.59
C VAL A 80 4.36 -2.21 6.12
N VAL A 81 3.31 -1.64 6.72
CA VAL A 81 3.12 -1.61 8.18
C VAL A 81 3.02 -3.03 8.73
N LYS A 82 2.36 -3.97 8.04
CA LYS A 82 2.34 -5.38 8.46
C LYS A 82 3.75 -5.96 8.53
N VAL A 83 4.60 -5.71 7.54
CA VAL A 83 5.99 -6.17 7.54
C VAL A 83 6.78 -5.58 8.73
N MET A 84 6.56 -4.31 9.06
CA MET A 84 7.25 -3.63 10.16
C MET A 84 6.74 -4.01 11.56
N THR A 85 5.48 -4.42 11.68
CA THR A 85 4.82 -4.71 12.97
C THR A 85 4.77 -6.19 13.31
N VAL A 86 5.00 -7.09 12.34
CA VAL A 86 5.18 -8.52 12.60
C VAL A 86 6.50 -8.72 13.36
N ARG A 87 6.40 -8.83 14.68
CA ARG A 87 7.50 -9.27 15.54
C ARG A 87 7.91 -10.69 15.12
N PRO A 88 9.21 -11.02 15.01
CA PRO A 88 9.62 -12.40 14.75
C PRO A 88 9.19 -13.27 15.93
N GLU A 89 8.12 -14.05 15.77
CA GLU A 89 7.76 -15.08 16.74
C GLU A 89 8.72 -16.26 16.60
N GLY A 90 9.55 -16.48 17.63
CA GLY A 90 10.00 -17.81 17.99
C GLY A 90 11.49 -18.14 17.87
N SER A 91 12.37 -17.44 18.60
CA SER A 91 13.54 -18.11 19.17
C SER A 91 13.09 -18.91 20.39
N LYS A 92 12.44 -20.07 20.16
CA LYS A 92 12.29 -21.06 21.21
C LYS A 92 13.68 -21.53 21.61
N HIS A 93 14.21 -20.98 22.70
CA HIS A 93 15.30 -21.59 23.44
C HIS A 93 14.82 -22.97 23.91
N SER A 94 15.11 -24.01 23.14
CA SER A 94 15.11 -25.38 23.64
C SER A 94 16.37 -25.55 24.47
N ASN A 95 16.31 -25.17 25.75
CA ASN A 95 17.18 -25.78 26.74
C ASN A 95 16.54 -27.11 27.15
N SER A 96 17.14 -28.20 26.73
CA SER A 96 17.05 -29.52 27.36
C SER A 96 18.45 -30.10 27.40
#